data_AF-A0A7I7LA39-F1
#
_entry.id   AF-A0A7I7LA39-F1
#
_cell.length_a   1.000
_cell.length_b   1.000
_cell.length_c   1.000
_cell.angle_alpha   90.00
_cell.angle_beta   90.00
_cell.angle_gamma   90.00
#
_symmetry.space_group_name_H-M   'P 1'
#
loop_
_entity.id
_entity.type
_entity.pdbx_description
1 polymer ?
#
loop_
_entity_poly.entity_id
_entity_poly.type
_entity_poly.pdbx_seq_one_letter_code
_entity_poly.pdbx_strand_id
1 'polypeptide(L)'
;MLVILGLPFFSVKWGFPDDRVLPATASSHQVGDELRTNFAHDLAMAVPVVVPDGCGLVPADLDGYVADLSRVPDVASVTAPSGTFVNGSRVGPPAGATGFSDGIAFLTLDSTAPLFSHASDIQLKRLHQVTGPAGRTVEMAGVAQVNRDSVDAVTERLPLVLGLMAAITFVLLFLLTCSVVLPAKALICNVLSLTAAFGALVWIFQDGHLGALGTTPSGTLVANMPVLLFCIAFGLSMDYEVFLVARIREYWLASGAARPATPSPAQAHAANDESVALGLARTGRVITAAALVMSMSFAALIAAHVSFMRMFGLGLTLAVAADATLVRMVLVPAFMHVMGRWNWWAPKPLVWLHQRFGISETGAVGDADAAATEAADRRDRPTIPAALSGRG
;
A
#
# COMPACT_ATOMS: atom_id res chain seq x y z
N MET A 1 -9.61 -13.19 15.16
CA MET A 1 -8.37 -12.59 15.71
C MET A 1 -7.76 -11.56 14.77
N LEU A 2 -7.42 -11.88 13.52
CA LEU A 2 -6.91 -10.90 12.55
C LEU A 2 -7.90 -9.75 12.25
N VAL A 3 -9.21 -10.03 12.17
CA VAL A 3 -10.25 -8.99 12.05
C VAL A 3 -10.27 -8.05 13.26
N ILE A 4 -10.00 -8.57 14.47
CA ILE A 4 -9.94 -7.77 15.70
C ILE A 4 -8.68 -6.91 15.72
N LEU A 5 -7.54 -7.45 15.26
CA LEU A 5 -6.32 -6.65 15.06
C LEU A 5 -6.47 -5.58 13.98
N GLY A 6 -7.33 -5.80 12.98
CA GLY A 6 -7.59 -4.86 11.89
C GLY A 6 -8.59 -3.76 12.19
N LEU A 7 -9.38 -3.88 13.27
CA LEU A 7 -10.40 -2.89 13.66
C LEU A 7 -9.87 -1.44 13.81
N PRO A 8 -8.66 -1.22 14.38
CA PRO A 8 -8.09 0.12 14.47
C PRO A 8 -7.86 0.78 13.10
N PHE A 9 -7.65 0.02 12.03
CA PHE A 9 -7.45 0.56 10.67
C PHE A 9 -8.64 1.41 10.20
N PHE A 10 -9.86 1.13 10.66
CA PHE A 10 -11.03 1.93 10.30
C PHE A 10 -11.06 3.31 10.96
N SER A 11 -10.18 3.59 11.92
CA SER A 11 -10.09 4.86 12.64
C SER A 11 -8.89 5.72 12.21
N VAL A 12 -8.28 5.44 11.06
CA VAL A 12 -7.10 6.16 10.56
C VAL A 12 -7.41 7.65 10.36
N LYS A 13 -6.53 8.50 10.88
CA LYS A 13 -6.51 9.95 10.63
C LYS A 13 -5.32 10.31 9.75
N TRP A 14 -5.54 11.10 8.70
CA TRP A 14 -4.54 11.43 7.69
C TRP A 14 -3.97 12.84 7.88
N GLY A 15 -2.66 13.04 7.72
CA GLY A 15 -2.02 14.36 7.82
C GLY A 15 -0.56 14.42 7.34
N PHE A 16 -0.07 15.55 6.82
CA PHE A 16 1.31 15.66 6.32
C PHE A 16 2.37 15.68 7.46
N PRO A 17 3.63 15.30 7.18
CA PRO A 17 4.71 15.37 8.14
C PRO A 17 5.11 16.82 8.41
N ASP A 18 5.27 17.16 9.69
CA ASP A 18 5.73 18.46 10.19
C ASP A 18 6.91 18.26 11.18
N ASP A 19 7.38 19.33 11.82
CA ASP A 19 8.42 19.32 12.86
C ASP A 19 8.19 18.24 13.95
N ARG A 20 6.93 17.93 14.25
CA ARG A 20 6.48 16.86 15.16
C ARG A 20 6.89 15.43 14.77
N VAL A 21 7.42 15.24 13.57
CA VAL A 21 7.96 13.94 13.09
C VAL A 21 9.34 13.66 13.71
N LEU A 22 10.02 14.68 14.24
CA LEU A 22 11.28 14.57 14.94
C LEU A 22 11.07 14.33 16.45
N PRO A 23 12.07 13.83 17.20
CA PRO A 23 11.98 13.69 18.65
C PRO A 23 11.89 15.06 19.32
N ALA A 24 11.23 15.14 20.48
CA ALA A 24 11.11 16.38 21.27
C ALA A 24 12.47 16.97 21.71
N THR A 25 13.54 16.18 21.66
CA THR A 25 14.91 16.64 21.94
C THR A 25 15.59 17.32 20.74
N ALA A 26 15.02 17.22 19.53
CA ALA A 26 15.58 17.86 18.34
C ALA A 26 15.32 19.36 18.38
N SER A 27 16.34 20.17 18.06
CA SER A 27 16.23 21.62 18.03
C SER A 27 15.11 22.11 17.10
N SER A 28 14.93 21.46 15.94
CA SER A 28 13.86 21.80 15.00
C SER A 28 12.46 21.58 15.58
N HIS A 29 12.25 20.53 16.39
CA HIS A 29 10.97 20.29 17.07
C HIS A 29 10.71 21.33 18.16
N GLN A 30 11.74 21.69 18.92
CA GLN A 30 11.63 22.73 19.97
C GLN A 30 11.31 24.10 19.37
N VAL A 31 11.94 24.45 18.25
CA VAL A 31 11.65 25.70 17.53
C VAL A 31 10.22 25.69 16.98
N GLY A 32 9.74 24.58 16.43
CA GLY A 32 8.36 24.47 15.98
C GLY A 32 7.35 24.55 17.14
N ASP A 33 7.66 23.96 18.30
CA ASP A 33 6.85 24.10 19.51
C ASP A 33 6.77 25.54 20.01
N GLU A 34 7.89 26.25 20.04
CA GLU A 34 7.98 27.66 20.39
C GLU A 34 7.18 28.54 19.42
N LEU A 35 7.29 28.29 18.10
CA LEU A 35 6.51 28.99 17.08
C LEU A 35 5.00 28.78 17.28
N ARG A 36 4.58 27.57 17.69
CA ARG A 36 3.17 27.22 17.86
C ARG A 36 2.57 27.70 19.18
N THR A 37 3.37 27.80 20.23
CA THR A 37 2.89 28.18 21.57
C THR A 37 3.04 29.68 21.86
N ASN A 38 4.12 30.30 21.39
CA ASN A 38 4.47 31.66 21.78
C ASN A 38 4.17 32.72 20.72
N PHE A 39 3.76 32.33 19.51
CA PHE A 39 3.35 33.26 18.46
C PHE A 39 1.86 33.10 18.13
N ALA A 40 1.16 34.24 18.02
CA ALA A 40 -0.27 34.28 17.73
C ALA A 40 -0.62 34.01 16.25
N HIS A 41 0.39 33.98 15.36
CA HIS A 41 0.22 33.69 13.94
C HIS A 41 1.13 32.52 13.56
N ASP A 42 0.51 31.43 13.12
CA ASP A 42 1.20 30.31 12.51
C ASP A 42 1.05 30.41 10.99
N LEU A 43 2.14 30.78 10.31
CA LEU A 43 2.17 30.90 8.86
C LEU A 43 1.91 29.57 8.14
N ALA A 44 2.12 28.42 8.80
CA ALA A 44 1.82 27.10 8.22
C ALA A 44 0.31 26.85 8.13
N MET A 45 -0.49 27.57 8.92
CA MET A 45 -1.95 27.50 8.95
C MET A 45 -2.61 28.47 7.96
N ALA A 46 -1.81 29.29 7.29
CA ALA A 46 -2.31 30.18 6.27
C ALA A 46 -2.76 29.39 5.02
N VAL A 47 -3.90 29.80 4.47
CA VAL A 47 -4.46 29.30 3.21
C VAL A 47 -4.32 30.41 2.18
N PRO A 48 -3.30 30.35 1.30
CA PRO A 48 -3.23 31.24 0.15
C PRO A 48 -4.42 31.00 -0.78
N VAL A 49 -5.01 32.08 -1.28
CA VAL A 49 -6.15 32.05 -2.19
C VAL A 49 -5.80 32.87 -3.43
N VAL A 50 -5.94 32.25 -4.60
CA VAL A 50 -5.58 32.82 -5.90
C VAL A 50 -6.82 32.92 -6.76
N VAL A 51 -7.08 34.11 -7.30
CA VAL A 51 -8.08 34.33 -8.34
C VAL A 51 -7.33 34.49 -9.67
N PRO A 52 -7.25 33.44 -10.49
CA PRO A 52 -6.43 33.45 -11.71
C PRO A 52 -6.99 34.34 -12.82
N ASP A 53 -8.30 34.58 -12.84
CA ASP A 53 -8.97 35.45 -13.81
C ASP A 53 -9.63 36.64 -13.12
N GLY A 54 -8.79 37.59 -12.71
CA GLY A 54 -9.17 38.86 -12.12
C GLY A 54 -9.21 40.04 -13.09
N CYS A 55 -9.01 39.79 -14.39
CA CYS A 55 -9.16 40.82 -15.41
C CYS A 55 -10.58 41.41 -15.40
N GLY A 56 -10.68 42.71 -15.09
CA GLY A 56 -11.95 43.41 -15.00
C GLY A 56 -12.73 43.20 -13.69
N LEU A 57 -12.14 42.56 -12.67
CA LEU A 57 -12.72 42.54 -11.33
C LEU A 57 -12.74 43.95 -10.74
N VAL A 58 -13.91 44.38 -10.26
CA VAL A 58 -14.02 45.63 -9.53
C VAL A 58 -13.54 45.37 -8.09
N PRO A 59 -12.80 46.31 -7.45
CA PRO A 59 -12.38 46.14 -6.05
C PRO A 59 -13.51 45.79 -5.09
N ALA A 60 -14.73 46.29 -5.34
CA ALA A 60 -15.91 45.98 -4.54
C ALA A 60 -16.33 44.49 -4.60
N ASP A 61 -16.17 43.82 -5.75
CA ASP A 61 -16.49 42.40 -5.89
C ASP A 61 -15.48 41.53 -5.13
N LEU A 62 -14.21 41.94 -5.16
CA LEU A 62 -13.15 41.28 -4.39
C LEU A 62 -13.34 41.49 -2.89
N ASP A 63 -13.68 42.71 -2.47
CA ASP A 63 -13.96 43.03 -1.06
C ASP A 63 -15.19 42.29 -0.53
N GLY A 64 -16.23 42.14 -1.35
CA GLY A 64 -17.41 41.33 -1.01
C GLY A 64 -17.04 39.87 -0.77
N TYR A 65 -16.26 39.28 -1.69
CA TYR A 65 -15.76 37.91 -1.55
C TYR A 65 -14.88 37.73 -0.30
N VAL A 66 -13.94 38.65 -0.07
CA VAL A 66 -13.04 38.63 1.10
C VAL A 66 -13.83 38.78 2.40
N ALA A 67 -14.85 39.64 2.42
CA ALA A 67 -15.76 39.76 3.56
C ALA A 67 -16.50 38.44 3.82
N ASP A 68 -17.01 37.77 2.79
CA ASP A 68 -17.69 36.49 2.94
C ASP A 68 -16.75 35.37 3.42
N LEU A 69 -15.53 35.30 2.90
CA LEU A 69 -14.50 34.38 3.40
C LEU A 69 -14.21 34.61 4.88
N SER A 70 -14.09 35.86 5.31
CA SER A 70 -13.80 36.22 6.71
C SER A 70 -14.95 35.94 7.69
N ARG A 71 -16.14 35.55 7.20
CA ARG A 71 -17.29 35.10 8.02
C ARG A 71 -17.30 33.58 8.21
N VAL A 72 -16.48 32.84 7.48
CA VAL A 72 -16.41 31.38 7.62
C VAL A 72 -15.85 31.05 9.02
N PRO A 73 -16.47 30.11 9.76
CA PRO A 73 -15.96 29.74 11.08
C PRO A 73 -14.50 29.27 11.02
N ASP A 74 -13.76 29.51 12.09
CA ASP A 74 -12.34 29.19 12.25
C ASP A 74 -11.38 29.99 11.34
N VAL A 75 -11.88 31.00 10.62
CA VAL A 75 -11.05 32.00 9.93
C VAL A 75 -10.72 33.14 10.89
N ALA A 76 -9.44 33.38 11.15
CA ALA A 76 -8.98 34.49 12.00
C ALA A 76 -9.08 35.82 11.25
N SER A 77 -8.55 35.85 10.05
CA SER A 77 -8.50 37.03 9.18
C SER A 77 -8.35 36.62 7.72
N VAL A 78 -8.80 37.49 6.83
CA VAL A 78 -8.49 37.40 5.41
C VAL A 78 -7.82 38.71 4.99
N THR A 79 -6.61 38.60 4.47
CA THR A 79 -5.85 39.74 3.96
C THR A 79 -6.02 39.81 2.45
N ALA A 80 -6.44 40.96 1.96
CA ALA A 80 -6.56 41.32 0.54
C ALA A 80 -5.74 42.59 0.22
N PRO A 81 -5.49 42.91 -1.07
CA PRO A 81 -4.83 44.16 -1.45
C PRO A 81 -5.54 45.41 -0.92
N SER A 82 -6.86 45.35 -0.74
CA SER A 82 -7.66 46.42 -0.17
C SER A 82 -7.47 46.55 1.34
N GLY A 83 -7.24 45.46 2.09
CA GLY A 83 -7.07 45.51 3.53
C GLY A 83 -7.26 44.15 4.20
N THR A 84 -7.22 44.17 5.53
CA THR A 84 -7.49 42.98 6.36
C THR A 84 -8.94 42.98 6.80
N PHE A 85 -9.61 41.83 6.67
CA PHE A 85 -11.02 41.64 7.02
C PHE A 85 -11.17 40.58 8.11
N VAL A 86 -12.06 40.85 9.05
CA VAL A 86 -12.43 39.97 10.15
C VAL A 86 -13.95 40.00 10.32
N ASN A 87 -14.60 38.84 10.36
CA ASN A 87 -16.06 38.72 10.52
C ASN A 87 -16.87 39.59 9.53
N GLY A 88 -16.40 39.68 8.29
CA GLY A 88 -17.06 40.43 7.21
C GLY A 88 -16.84 41.94 7.22
N SER A 89 -15.98 42.46 8.10
CA SER A 89 -15.67 43.88 8.18
C SER A 89 -14.18 44.14 7.99
N ARG A 90 -13.84 45.20 7.27
CA ARG A 90 -12.45 45.65 7.11
C ARG A 90 -11.97 46.30 8.41
N VAL A 91 -10.91 45.75 9.00
CA VAL A 91 -10.37 46.18 10.30
C VAL A 91 -9.08 46.99 10.18
N GLY A 92 -8.41 46.97 9.02
CA GLY A 92 -7.15 47.69 8.86
C GLY A 92 -6.50 47.55 7.48
N PRO A 93 -5.26 48.06 7.33
CA PRO A 93 -4.43 47.82 6.15
C PRO A 93 -4.08 46.33 6.01
N PRO A 94 -3.55 45.89 4.84
CA PRO A 94 -3.11 44.52 4.65
C PRO A 94 -2.01 44.14 5.67
N ALA A 95 -2.24 43.06 6.43
CA ALA A 95 -1.31 42.56 7.45
C ALA A 95 -0.49 41.33 7.02
N GLY A 96 -0.86 40.71 5.89
CA GLY A 96 -0.20 39.54 5.29
C GLY A 96 0.17 39.73 3.82
N ALA A 97 0.74 38.70 3.21
CA ALA A 97 1.11 38.71 1.79
C ALA A 97 -0.14 38.80 0.92
N THR A 98 -0.23 39.83 0.09
CA THR A 98 -1.34 40.04 -0.87
C THR A 98 -0.81 40.71 -2.12
N GLY A 99 -1.55 40.61 -3.22
CA GLY A 99 -1.17 41.30 -4.43
C GLY A 99 -2.24 41.25 -5.50
N PHE A 100 -2.13 42.17 -6.44
CA PHE A 100 -2.85 42.11 -7.69
C PHE A 100 -1.86 42.44 -8.81
N SER A 101 -1.54 41.47 -9.66
CA SER A 101 -0.61 41.63 -10.79
C SER A 101 -1.10 40.83 -11.98
N ASP A 102 -0.98 41.40 -13.18
CA ASP A 102 -1.30 40.72 -14.45
C ASP A 102 -2.69 40.09 -14.50
N GLY A 103 -3.67 40.72 -13.83
CA GLY A 103 -5.03 40.20 -13.74
C GLY A 103 -5.20 39.03 -12.79
N ILE A 104 -4.23 38.74 -11.92
CA ILE A 104 -4.30 37.70 -10.89
C ILE A 104 -4.40 38.38 -9.52
N ALA A 105 -5.38 37.98 -8.70
CA ALA A 105 -5.47 38.41 -7.31
C ALA A 105 -4.91 37.35 -6.37
N PHE A 106 -4.09 37.76 -5.42
CA PHE A 106 -3.52 36.93 -4.37
C PHE A 106 -3.99 37.44 -3.01
N LEU A 107 -4.60 36.55 -2.23
CA LEU A 107 -5.15 36.78 -0.91
C LEU A 107 -4.53 35.77 0.06
N THR A 108 -4.38 36.15 1.32
CA THR A 108 -3.93 35.24 2.37
C THR A 108 -5.02 35.13 3.43
N LEU A 109 -5.46 33.91 3.72
CA LEU A 109 -6.38 33.62 4.80
C LEU A 109 -5.62 33.01 5.96
N ASP A 110 -5.79 33.55 7.16
CA ASP A 110 -5.24 32.99 8.40
C ASP A 110 -6.30 32.11 9.07
N SER A 111 -5.97 30.85 9.32
CA SER A 111 -6.87 29.89 9.96
C SER A 111 -6.50 29.63 11.42
N THR A 112 -7.51 29.48 12.28
CA THR A 112 -7.37 28.97 13.65
C THR A 112 -7.61 27.46 13.74
N ALA A 113 -8.05 26.81 12.67
CA ALA A 113 -8.37 25.38 12.67
C ALA A 113 -7.08 24.54 12.63
N PRO A 114 -6.81 23.67 13.62
CA PRO A 114 -5.58 22.87 13.65
C PRO A 114 -5.37 22.09 12.36
N LEU A 115 -4.16 22.14 11.78
CA LEU A 115 -3.81 21.34 10.58
C LEU A 115 -4.13 19.86 10.81
N PHE A 116 -4.57 19.19 9.74
CA PHE A 116 -4.85 17.76 9.71
C PHE A 116 -5.96 17.32 10.68
N SER A 117 -6.86 18.25 11.06
CA SER A 117 -8.01 17.99 11.91
C SER A 117 -9.32 18.01 11.12
N HIS A 118 -10.35 17.38 11.70
CA HIS A 118 -11.70 17.43 11.15
C HIS A 118 -12.24 18.88 11.03
N ALA A 119 -11.79 19.78 11.92
CA ALA A 119 -12.14 21.19 11.86
C ALA A 119 -11.55 21.86 10.60
N SER A 120 -10.28 21.58 10.28
CA SER A 120 -9.63 22.09 9.07
C SER A 120 -10.32 21.57 7.80
N ASP A 121 -10.70 20.29 7.75
CA ASP A 121 -11.45 19.73 6.62
C ASP A 121 -12.82 20.39 6.42
N ILE A 122 -13.57 20.62 7.51
CA ILE A 122 -14.87 21.28 7.47
C ILE A 122 -14.71 22.74 7.03
N GLN A 123 -13.73 23.46 7.59
CA GLN A 123 -13.45 24.83 7.22
C GLN A 123 -13.14 24.92 5.73
N LEU A 124 -12.24 24.08 5.23
CA LEU A 124 -11.86 24.08 3.83
C LEU A 124 -13.05 23.79 2.91
N LYS A 125 -13.92 22.85 3.27
CA LYS A 125 -15.18 22.61 2.54
C LYS A 125 -16.09 23.85 2.52
N ARG A 126 -16.20 24.57 3.63
CA ARG A 126 -16.98 25.82 3.70
C ARG A 126 -16.36 26.93 2.87
N LEU A 127 -15.03 27.05 2.88
CA LEU A 127 -14.29 28.02 2.06
C LEU A 127 -14.56 27.79 0.56
N HIS A 128 -14.53 26.54 0.09
CA HIS A 128 -14.85 26.21 -1.30
C HIS A 128 -16.33 26.42 -1.68
N GLN A 129 -17.23 26.54 -0.70
CA GLN A 129 -18.65 26.85 -0.94
C GLN A 129 -18.92 28.35 -1.09
N VAL A 130 -17.97 29.22 -0.73
CA VAL A 130 -18.10 30.66 -0.93
C VAL A 130 -17.95 30.95 -2.42
N THR A 131 -18.99 31.52 -3.03
CA THR A 131 -18.98 31.91 -4.44
C THR A 131 -17.85 32.89 -4.70
N GLY A 132 -17.00 32.58 -5.69
CA GLY A 132 -15.88 33.45 -6.06
C GLY A 132 -16.32 34.86 -6.50
N PRO A 133 -15.40 35.84 -6.50
CA PRO A 133 -15.73 37.23 -6.82
C PRO A 133 -16.28 37.31 -8.24
N ALA A 134 -17.44 37.94 -8.41
CA ALA A 134 -18.17 38.02 -9.68
C ALA A 134 -18.40 36.65 -10.37
N GLY A 135 -18.48 35.55 -9.61
CA GLY A 135 -18.66 34.19 -10.14
C GLY A 135 -17.43 33.57 -10.79
N ARG A 136 -16.23 34.14 -10.58
CA ARG A 136 -14.96 33.61 -11.08
C ARG A 136 -14.49 32.40 -10.29
N THR A 137 -13.68 31.54 -10.91
CA THR A 137 -13.03 30.42 -10.24
C THR A 137 -11.95 30.92 -9.30
N VAL A 138 -11.77 30.22 -8.19
CA VAL A 138 -10.77 30.54 -7.17
C VAL A 138 -10.04 29.26 -6.81
N GLU A 139 -8.72 29.35 -6.74
CA GLU A 139 -7.85 28.26 -6.34
C GLU A 139 -7.33 28.53 -4.93
N MET A 140 -7.43 27.53 -4.06
CA MET A 140 -6.85 27.59 -2.71
C MET A 140 -5.55 26.80 -2.70
N ALA A 141 -4.63 27.16 -1.81
CA ALA A 141 -3.36 26.47 -1.65
C ALA A 141 -2.99 26.38 -0.15
N GLY A 142 -1.72 26.10 0.14
CA GLY A 142 -1.22 25.96 1.51
C GLY A 142 -1.30 24.52 2.02
N VAL A 143 -0.78 24.31 3.24
CA VAL A 143 -0.56 22.95 3.77
C VAL A 143 -1.86 22.19 3.94
N ALA A 144 -2.93 22.86 4.39
CA ALA A 144 -4.25 22.25 4.56
C ALA A 144 -4.85 21.79 3.22
N GLN A 145 -4.83 22.64 2.20
CA GLN A 145 -5.35 22.31 0.87
C GLN A 145 -4.54 21.21 0.20
N VAL A 146 -3.21 21.32 0.19
CA VAL A 146 -2.32 20.31 -0.41
C VAL A 146 -2.52 18.94 0.26
N ASN A 147 -2.73 18.91 1.59
CA ASN A 147 -3.07 17.68 2.30
C ASN A 147 -4.41 17.10 1.85
N ARG A 148 -5.46 17.91 1.78
CA ARG A 148 -6.79 17.49 1.32
C ARG A 148 -6.74 16.94 -0.10
N ASP A 149 -6.13 17.67 -1.02
CA ASP A 149 -6.04 17.28 -2.43
C ASP A 149 -5.22 16.00 -2.60
N SER A 150 -4.15 15.83 -1.82
CA SER A 150 -3.37 14.59 -1.80
C SER A 150 -4.18 13.40 -1.28
N VAL A 151 -4.91 13.57 -0.17
CA VAL A 151 -5.76 12.52 0.41
C VAL A 151 -6.88 12.13 -0.56
N ASP A 152 -7.56 13.11 -1.16
CA ASP A 152 -8.64 12.89 -2.11
C ASP A 152 -8.11 12.17 -3.38
N ALA A 153 -6.99 12.63 -3.95
CA ALA A 153 -6.36 12.00 -5.11
C ALA A 153 -5.89 10.55 -4.86
N VAL A 154 -5.35 10.29 -3.67
CA VAL A 154 -4.94 8.93 -3.28
C VAL A 154 -6.17 8.04 -3.07
N THR A 155 -7.19 8.52 -2.35
CA THR A 155 -8.38 7.75 -2.00
C THR A 155 -9.23 7.42 -3.23
N GLU A 156 -9.34 8.34 -4.19
CA GLU A 156 -10.07 8.12 -5.45
C GLU A 156 -9.42 7.01 -6.30
N ARG A 157 -8.08 6.94 -6.32
CA ARG A 157 -7.33 5.97 -7.13
C ARG A 157 -7.10 4.64 -6.42
N LEU A 158 -7.22 4.61 -5.10
CA LEU A 158 -6.97 3.42 -4.29
C LEU A 158 -7.76 2.19 -4.77
N PRO A 159 -9.09 2.24 -5.04
CA PRO A 159 -9.84 1.09 -5.52
C PRO A 159 -9.33 0.54 -6.86
N LEU A 160 -8.91 1.43 -7.77
CA LEU A 160 -8.38 1.05 -9.08
C LEU A 160 -7.04 0.32 -8.93
N VAL A 161 -6.13 0.86 -8.11
CA VAL A 161 -4.82 0.25 -7.86
C VAL A 161 -4.99 -1.12 -7.19
N LEU A 162 -5.82 -1.22 -6.16
CA LEU A 162 -6.11 -2.48 -5.47
C LEU A 162 -6.75 -3.51 -6.39
N GLY A 163 -7.71 -3.09 -7.22
CA GLY A 163 -8.36 -3.95 -8.20
C GLY A 163 -7.38 -4.46 -9.26
N LEU A 164 -6.50 -3.58 -9.76
CA LEU A 164 -5.48 -3.95 -10.75
C LEU A 164 -4.46 -4.92 -10.15
N MET A 165 -3.95 -4.65 -8.93
CA MET A 165 -3.04 -5.55 -8.22
C MET A 165 -3.68 -6.91 -7.99
N ALA A 166 -4.92 -6.94 -7.50
CA ALA A 166 -5.66 -8.17 -7.29
C ALA A 166 -5.86 -8.95 -8.60
N ALA A 167 -6.22 -8.28 -9.70
CA ALA A 167 -6.41 -8.90 -10.99
C ALA A 167 -5.10 -9.50 -11.56
N ILE A 168 -4.00 -8.76 -11.53
CA ILE A 168 -2.69 -9.23 -12.00
C ILE A 168 -2.23 -10.44 -11.18
N THR A 169 -2.28 -10.32 -9.85
CA THR A 169 -1.98 -11.41 -8.93
C THR A 169 -2.85 -12.64 -9.20
N PHE A 170 -4.15 -12.42 -9.38
CA PHE A 170 -5.10 -13.51 -9.61
C PHE A 170 -4.75 -14.26 -10.90
N VAL A 171 -4.50 -13.52 -11.98
CA VAL A 171 -4.10 -14.09 -13.27
C VAL A 171 -2.78 -14.84 -13.16
N LEU A 172 -1.78 -14.28 -12.49
CA LEU A 172 -0.47 -14.93 -12.31
C LEU A 172 -0.60 -16.25 -11.54
N LEU A 173 -1.27 -16.24 -10.39
CA LEU A 173 -1.50 -17.44 -9.60
C LEU A 173 -2.40 -18.45 -10.33
N PHE A 174 -3.38 -17.98 -11.10
CA PHE A 174 -4.20 -18.85 -11.93
C PHE A 174 -3.37 -19.54 -13.02
N LEU A 175 -2.49 -18.82 -13.70
CA LEU A 175 -1.58 -19.37 -14.72
C LEU A 175 -0.55 -20.32 -14.11
N LEU A 176 -0.15 -20.09 -12.87
CA LEU A 176 0.76 -20.98 -12.15
C LEU A 176 0.06 -22.24 -11.67
N THR A 177 -1.16 -22.12 -11.15
CA THR A 177 -1.82 -23.21 -10.41
C THR A 177 -2.87 -23.97 -11.21
N CYS A 178 -3.41 -23.38 -12.26
CA CYS A 178 -4.62 -23.82 -12.95
C CYS A 178 -5.80 -24.00 -11.97
N SER A 179 -5.88 -23.16 -10.94
CA SER A 179 -6.97 -23.15 -9.97
C SER A 179 -7.50 -21.72 -9.80
N VAL A 180 -8.82 -21.60 -9.67
CA VAL A 180 -9.49 -20.31 -9.40
C VAL A 180 -9.60 -20.07 -7.89
N VAL A 181 -9.64 -21.16 -7.12
CA VAL A 181 -9.83 -21.14 -5.67
C VAL A 181 -8.53 -20.75 -4.95
N LEU A 182 -7.38 -21.21 -5.44
CA LEU A 182 -6.05 -20.90 -4.89
C LEU A 182 -5.73 -19.39 -4.94
N PRO A 183 -5.87 -18.69 -6.09
CA PRO A 183 -5.66 -17.24 -6.16
C PRO A 183 -6.63 -16.44 -5.30
N ALA A 184 -7.91 -16.83 -5.26
CA ALA A 184 -8.92 -16.13 -4.47
C ALA A 184 -8.60 -16.18 -2.97
N LYS A 185 -8.25 -17.36 -2.43
CA LYS A 185 -7.91 -17.50 -1.01
C LYS A 185 -6.62 -16.79 -0.64
N ALA A 186 -5.63 -16.80 -1.56
CA ALA A 186 -4.36 -16.11 -1.39
C ALA A 186 -4.60 -14.61 -1.16
N LEU A 187 -5.37 -13.99 -2.05
CA LEU A 187 -5.77 -12.59 -1.93
C LEU A 187 -6.49 -12.29 -0.61
N ILE A 188 -7.44 -13.13 -0.19
CA ILE A 188 -8.18 -12.94 1.07
C ILE A 188 -7.23 -13.04 2.27
N CYS A 189 -6.34 -14.03 2.29
CA CYS A 189 -5.38 -14.22 3.39
C CYS A 189 -4.39 -13.05 3.48
N ASN A 190 -3.90 -12.58 2.33
CA ASN A 190 -2.99 -11.45 2.25
C ASN A 190 -3.67 -10.16 2.76
N VAL A 191 -4.89 -9.85 2.27
CA VAL A 191 -5.67 -8.70 2.75
C VAL A 191 -5.91 -8.78 4.26
N LEU A 192 -6.27 -9.96 4.78
CA LEU A 192 -6.54 -10.15 6.21
C LEU A 192 -5.29 -9.91 7.07
N SER A 193 -4.14 -10.42 6.64
CA SER A 193 -2.85 -10.22 7.30
C SER A 193 -2.43 -8.76 7.28
N LEU A 194 -2.55 -8.13 6.12
CA LEU A 194 -2.15 -6.75 5.92
C LEU A 194 -3.03 -5.80 6.72
N THR A 195 -4.35 -6.05 6.79
CA THR A 195 -5.27 -5.30 7.65
C THR A 195 -4.85 -5.42 9.13
N ALA A 196 -4.42 -6.61 9.57
CA ALA A 196 -3.94 -6.79 10.94
C ALA A 196 -2.62 -6.05 11.21
N ALA A 197 -1.68 -6.05 10.26
CA ALA A 197 -0.43 -5.28 10.37
C ALA A 197 -0.69 -3.77 10.41
N PHE A 198 -1.62 -3.28 9.58
CA PHE A 198 -2.04 -1.87 9.59
C PHE A 198 -2.75 -1.48 10.88
N GLY A 199 -3.66 -2.32 11.39
CA GLY A 199 -4.32 -2.04 12.66
C GLY A 199 -3.34 -2.02 13.83
N ALA A 200 -2.30 -2.86 13.82
CA ALA A 200 -1.20 -2.78 14.78
C ALA A 200 -0.43 -1.46 14.67
N LEU A 201 -0.17 -0.97 13.44
CA LEU A 201 0.49 0.31 13.22
C LEU A 201 -0.33 1.48 13.78
N VAL A 202 -1.64 1.50 13.54
CA VAL A 202 -2.55 2.52 14.08
C VAL A 202 -2.55 2.47 15.60
N TRP A 203 -2.68 1.28 16.18
CA TRP A 203 -2.72 1.11 17.63
C TRP A 203 -1.42 1.58 18.33
N ILE A 204 -0.26 1.37 17.71
CA ILE A 204 1.04 1.76 18.27
C ILE A 204 1.33 3.25 18.07
N PHE A 205 1.17 3.76 16.83
CA PHE A 205 1.62 5.11 16.49
C PHE A 205 0.53 6.17 16.53
N GLN A 206 -0.72 5.82 16.19
CA GLN A 206 -1.84 6.75 16.24
C GLN A 206 -2.42 6.85 17.66
N ASP A 207 -2.66 5.71 18.30
CA ASP A 207 -3.22 5.68 19.66
C ASP A 207 -2.15 5.82 20.75
N GLY A 208 -0.86 5.83 20.38
CA GLY A 208 0.26 6.12 21.27
C GLY A 208 0.65 4.99 22.23
N HIS A 209 0.14 3.77 22.03
CA HIS A 209 0.51 2.62 22.86
C HIS A 209 1.99 2.25 22.69
N LEU A 210 2.59 1.62 23.72
CA LEU A 210 4.05 1.40 23.82
C LEU A 210 4.90 2.69 23.77
N GLY A 211 4.32 3.84 24.08
CA GLY A 211 5.00 5.14 24.02
C GLY A 211 5.44 5.49 22.59
N ALA A 212 4.77 4.94 21.57
CA ALA A 212 5.10 5.09 20.15
C ALA A 212 6.59 4.86 19.82
N LEU A 213 7.28 3.98 20.56
CA LEU A 213 8.73 3.76 20.45
C LEU A 213 9.56 5.04 20.62
N GLY A 214 9.11 5.96 21.48
CA GLY A 214 9.77 7.23 21.74
C GLY A 214 9.62 8.26 20.61
N THR A 215 8.60 8.14 19.75
CA THR A 215 8.16 9.24 18.88
C THR A 215 7.00 9.98 19.53
N THR A 216 6.89 11.28 19.24
CA THR A 216 5.71 12.07 19.59
C THR A 216 4.52 11.52 18.78
N PRO A 217 3.42 11.07 19.41
CA PRO A 217 2.24 10.64 18.67
C PRO A 217 1.67 11.86 17.95
N SER A 218 1.93 11.97 16.64
CA SER A 218 1.46 13.13 15.86
C SER A 218 -0.07 13.17 15.72
N GLY A 219 -0.77 12.09 16.11
CA GLY A 219 -2.22 11.95 16.04
C GLY A 219 -2.75 11.68 14.62
N THR A 220 -1.87 11.71 13.62
CA THR A 220 -2.17 11.51 12.20
C THR A 220 -1.08 10.71 11.51
N LEU A 221 -1.45 9.80 10.61
CA LEU A 221 -0.54 9.13 9.69
C LEU A 221 -0.41 9.95 8.40
N VAL A 222 0.79 9.99 7.84
CA VAL A 222 1.00 10.59 6.52
C VAL A 222 0.23 9.82 5.46
N ALA A 223 -0.66 10.52 4.74
CA ALA A 223 -1.61 9.98 3.76
C ALA A 223 -0.99 8.98 2.79
N ASN A 224 0.22 9.31 2.31
CA ASN A 224 0.92 8.52 1.30
C ASN A 224 1.51 7.21 1.85
N MET A 225 1.62 7.09 3.18
CA MET A 225 2.48 6.09 3.82
C MET A 225 1.82 4.74 3.99
N PRO A 226 0.57 4.64 4.46
CA PRO A 226 -0.17 3.40 4.41
C PRO A 226 -0.31 2.83 3.01
N VAL A 227 -0.47 3.68 1.98
CA VAL A 227 -0.56 3.20 0.59
C VAL A 227 0.77 2.60 0.13
N LEU A 228 1.89 3.28 0.37
CA LEU A 228 3.20 2.76 -0.01
C LEU A 228 3.57 1.50 0.78
N LEU A 229 3.29 1.47 2.09
CA LEU A 229 3.47 0.29 2.93
C LEU A 229 2.61 -0.86 2.43
N PHE A 230 1.36 -0.58 2.04
CA PHE A 230 0.44 -1.58 1.49
C PHE A 230 1.03 -2.17 0.22
N CYS A 231 1.48 -1.33 -0.71
CA CYS A 231 2.06 -1.78 -1.97
C CYS A 231 3.29 -2.68 -1.75
N ILE A 232 4.20 -2.27 -0.85
CA ILE A 232 5.41 -3.02 -0.55
C ILE A 232 5.07 -4.33 0.16
N ALA A 233 4.29 -4.28 1.24
CA ALA A 233 3.93 -5.46 2.02
C ALA A 233 3.11 -6.46 1.20
N PHE A 234 2.17 -5.98 0.39
CA PHE A 234 1.41 -6.81 -0.53
C PHE A 234 2.34 -7.48 -1.56
N GLY A 235 3.24 -6.72 -2.20
CA GLY A 235 4.20 -7.27 -3.15
C GLY A 235 5.09 -8.35 -2.53
N LEU A 236 5.65 -8.06 -1.35
CA LEU A 236 6.48 -9.03 -0.62
C LEU A 236 5.70 -10.29 -0.22
N SER A 237 4.45 -10.14 0.24
CA SER A 237 3.58 -11.29 0.56
C SER A 237 3.27 -12.12 -0.69
N MET A 238 3.02 -11.46 -1.82
CA MET A 238 2.73 -12.15 -3.08
C MET A 238 3.90 -13.01 -3.55
N ASP A 239 5.12 -12.49 -3.52
CA ASP A 239 6.31 -13.19 -3.99
C ASP A 239 6.48 -14.54 -3.27
N TYR A 240 6.41 -14.52 -1.94
CA TYR A 240 6.55 -15.74 -1.16
C TYR A 240 5.38 -16.70 -1.36
N GLU A 241 4.15 -16.20 -1.57
CA GLU A 241 2.97 -17.05 -1.75
C GLU A 241 3.02 -17.80 -3.07
N VAL A 242 3.45 -17.11 -4.12
CA VAL A 242 3.78 -17.74 -5.41
C VAL A 242 4.81 -18.86 -5.21
N PHE A 243 5.91 -18.62 -4.49
CA PHE A 243 6.92 -19.65 -4.23
C PHE A 243 6.40 -20.87 -3.46
N LEU A 244 5.63 -20.63 -2.39
CA LEU A 244 5.06 -21.71 -1.58
C LEU A 244 4.06 -22.53 -2.39
N VAL A 245 3.12 -21.86 -3.07
CA VAL A 245 2.06 -22.51 -3.84
C VAL A 245 2.62 -23.24 -5.06
N ALA A 246 3.64 -22.69 -5.73
CA ALA A 246 4.37 -23.38 -6.79
C ALA A 246 4.91 -24.73 -6.31
N ARG A 247 5.60 -24.74 -5.15
CA ARG A 247 6.20 -25.96 -4.61
C ARG A 247 5.16 -26.98 -4.14
N ILE A 248 4.08 -26.52 -3.50
CA ILE A 248 2.96 -27.40 -3.15
C ILE A 248 2.35 -28.03 -4.42
N ARG A 249 2.22 -27.25 -5.51
CA ARG A 249 1.72 -27.75 -6.79
C ARG A 249 2.63 -28.78 -7.42
N GLU A 250 3.94 -28.60 -7.38
CA GLU A 250 4.90 -29.60 -7.89
C GLU A 250 4.70 -30.95 -7.19
N TYR A 251 4.60 -30.96 -5.86
CA TYR A 251 4.31 -32.18 -5.10
C TYR A 251 2.92 -32.76 -5.40
N TRP A 252 1.93 -31.89 -5.61
CA TRP A 252 0.59 -32.31 -6.02
C TRP A 252 0.56 -32.96 -7.41
N LEU A 253 1.31 -32.44 -8.36
CA LEU A 253 1.44 -33.02 -9.71
C LEU A 253 2.22 -34.34 -9.67
N ALA A 254 3.30 -34.41 -8.90
CA ALA A 254 4.07 -35.64 -8.70
C ALA A 254 3.23 -36.74 -8.03
N SER A 255 2.44 -36.41 -7.00
CA SER A 255 1.49 -37.35 -6.38
C SER A 255 0.32 -37.71 -7.30
N GLY A 256 -0.01 -36.85 -8.27
CA GLY A 256 -1.00 -37.11 -9.32
C GLY A 256 -0.54 -38.19 -10.29
N ALA A 257 0.74 -38.17 -10.69
CA ALA A 257 1.31 -39.17 -11.58
C ALA A 257 1.33 -40.59 -10.98
N ALA A 258 1.44 -40.69 -9.66
CA ALA A 258 1.41 -41.95 -8.92
C ALA A 258 0.00 -42.40 -8.48
N ARG A 259 -1.05 -41.59 -8.72
CA ARG A 259 -2.42 -41.87 -8.27
C ARG A 259 -3.23 -42.67 -9.31
N PRO A 260 -4.16 -43.52 -8.87
CA PRO A 260 -5.14 -44.14 -9.76
C PRO A 260 -6.01 -43.07 -10.43
N ALA A 261 -6.45 -43.33 -11.67
CA ALA A 261 -7.21 -42.40 -12.51
C ALA A 261 -8.51 -41.85 -11.86
N THR A 262 -9.07 -42.57 -10.90
CA THR A 262 -10.22 -42.15 -10.08
C THR A 262 -9.90 -42.34 -8.59
N PRO A 263 -9.27 -41.36 -7.93
CA PRO A 263 -8.98 -41.44 -6.51
C PRO A 263 -10.26 -41.25 -5.68
N SER A 264 -10.34 -41.93 -4.53
CA SER A 264 -11.43 -41.67 -3.57
C SER A 264 -11.29 -40.26 -2.96
N PRO A 265 -12.38 -39.65 -2.46
CA PRO A 265 -12.31 -38.32 -1.83
C PRO A 265 -11.31 -38.24 -0.68
N ALA A 266 -11.19 -39.32 0.11
CA ALA A 266 -10.25 -39.42 1.22
C ALA A 266 -8.79 -39.50 0.75
N GLN A 267 -8.52 -40.25 -0.33
CA GLN A 267 -7.17 -40.35 -0.92
C GLN A 267 -6.73 -39.02 -1.53
N ALA A 268 -7.63 -38.31 -2.21
CA ALA A 268 -7.34 -36.98 -2.75
C ALA A 268 -7.06 -35.95 -1.64
N HIS A 269 -7.72 -36.09 -0.49
CA HIS A 269 -7.50 -35.24 0.68
C HIS A 269 -6.14 -35.53 1.33
N ALA A 270 -5.84 -36.80 1.60
CA ALA A 270 -4.55 -37.21 2.16
C ALA A 270 -3.36 -36.79 1.26
N ALA A 271 -3.50 -36.95 -0.06
CA ALA A 271 -2.48 -36.50 -1.02
C ALA A 271 -2.31 -34.97 -1.02
N ASN A 272 -3.37 -34.21 -0.76
CA ASN A 272 -3.30 -32.75 -0.68
C ASN A 272 -2.56 -32.33 0.59
N ASP A 273 -2.88 -32.96 1.72
CA ASP A 273 -2.22 -32.70 3.00
C ASP A 273 -0.73 -33.07 2.94
N GLU A 274 -0.39 -34.20 2.31
CA GLU A 274 1.00 -34.61 2.09
C GLU A 274 1.75 -33.63 1.19
N SER A 275 1.12 -33.17 0.09
CA SER A 275 1.73 -32.19 -0.82
C SER A 275 1.96 -30.84 -0.13
N VAL A 276 1.03 -30.41 0.73
CA VAL A 276 1.15 -29.20 1.54
C VAL A 276 2.27 -29.36 2.57
N ALA A 277 2.33 -30.49 3.27
CA ALA A 277 3.36 -30.76 4.28
C ALA A 277 4.77 -30.81 3.66
N LEU A 278 4.94 -31.49 2.53
CA LEU A 278 6.22 -31.58 1.80
C LEU A 278 6.64 -30.22 1.24
N GLY A 279 5.69 -29.49 0.64
CA GLY A 279 5.92 -28.13 0.15
C GLY A 279 6.39 -27.20 1.27
N LEU A 280 5.72 -27.23 2.42
CA LEU A 280 6.05 -26.41 3.58
C LEU A 280 7.37 -26.82 4.23
N ALA A 281 7.65 -28.13 4.36
CA ALA A 281 8.89 -28.63 4.96
C ALA A 281 10.14 -28.22 4.18
N ARG A 282 10.08 -28.25 2.83
CA ARG A 282 11.21 -27.85 1.98
C ARG A 282 11.38 -26.34 1.85
N THR A 283 10.28 -25.60 1.75
CA THR A 283 10.34 -24.15 1.54
C THR A 283 10.44 -23.36 2.84
N GLY A 284 9.98 -23.94 3.96
CA GLY A 284 9.90 -23.29 5.26
C GLY A 284 11.21 -22.66 5.69
N ARG A 285 12.33 -23.41 5.64
CA ARG A 285 13.66 -22.88 6.03
C ARG A 285 14.07 -21.68 5.20
N VAL A 286 13.89 -21.73 3.88
CA VAL A 286 14.28 -20.64 2.96
C VAL A 286 13.42 -19.41 3.20
N ILE A 287 12.09 -19.60 3.31
CA ILE A 287 11.15 -18.51 3.56
C ILE A 287 11.43 -17.87 4.92
N THR A 288 11.64 -18.66 5.98
CA THR A 288 11.94 -18.12 7.31
C THR A 288 13.26 -17.35 7.34
N ALA A 289 14.29 -17.84 6.64
CA ALA A 289 15.57 -17.14 6.56
C ALA A 289 15.43 -15.80 5.82
N ALA A 290 14.72 -15.79 4.69
CA ALA A 290 14.49 -14.58 3.93
C ALA A 290 13.63 -13.56 4.72
N ALA A 291 12.55 -14.03 5.36
CA ALA A 291 11.71 -13.21 6.22
C ALA A 291 12.49 -12.62 7.40
N LEU A 292 13.41 -13.38 8.01
CA LEU A 292 14.25 -12.93 9.12
C LEU A 292 15.24 -11.86 8.66
N VAL A 293 15.91 -12.05 7.51
CA VAL A 293 16.81 -11.04 6.93
C VAL A 293 16.07 -9.75 6.57
N MET A 294 14.90 -9.85 5.93
CA MET A 294 14.07 -8.68 5.62
C MET A 294 13.58 -7.98 6.89
N SER A 295 13.11 -8.75 7.87
CA SER A 295 12.65 -8.22 9.16
C SER A 295 13.75 -7.46 9.89
N MET A 296 15.00 -7.97 9.87
CA MET A 296 16.16 -7.28 10.43
C MET A 296 16.48 -5.98 9.68
N SER A 297 16.43 -6.01 8.34
CA SER A 297 16.67 -4.83 7.50
C SER A 297 15.63 -3.72 7.78
N PHE A 298 14.35 -4.06 7.81
CA PHE A 298 13.29 -3.11 8.14
C PHE A 298 13.32 -2.69 9.60
N ALA A 299 13.68 -3.58 10.53
CA ALA A 299 13.82 -3.22 11.93
C ALA A 299 14.97 -2.23 12.16
N ALA A 300 16.02 -2.26 11.34
CA ALA A 300 17.09 -1.26 11.39
C ALA A 300 16.57 0.18 11.11
N LEU A 301 15.50 0.32 10.31
CA LEU A 301 14.85 1.61 10.07
C LEU A 301 14.16 2.17 11.32
N ILE A 302 13.84 1.33 12.31
CA ILE A 302 13.27 1.77 13.60
C ILE A 302 14.30 2.58 14.41
N ALA A 303 15.59 2.36 14.20
CA ALA A 303 16.64 3.14 14.86
C ALA A 303 16.69 4.60 14.36
N ALA A 304 16.07 4.92 13.22
CA ALA A 304 16.04 6.28 12.69
C ALA A 304 15.31 7.24 13.64
N HIS A 305 15.79 8.47 13.79
CA HIS A 305 15.14 9.52 14.59
C HIS A 305 14.02 10.26 13.84
N VAL A 306 13.46 9.66 12.79
CA VAL A 306 12.37 10.24 12.00
C VAL A 306 11.16 9.33 12.16
N SER A 307 10.06 9.85 12.70
CA SER A 307 8.84 9.08 13.00
C SER A 307 8.31 8.36 11.76
N PHE A 308 8.44 9.00 10.59
CA PHE A 308 8.12 8.40 9.31
C PHE A 308 8.88 7.07 9.04
N MET A 309 10.19 7.08 9.25
CA MET A 309 11.05 5.92 9.00
C MET A 309 10.81 4.81 10.03
N ARG A 310 10.49 5.18 11.28
CA ARG A 310 10.11 4.23 12.35
C ARG A 310 8.80 3.52 12.05
N MET A 311 7.79 4.25 11.57
CA MET A 311 6.53 3.66 11.14
C MET A 311 6.73 2.67 9.99
N PHE A 312 7.56 3.03 9.00
CA PHE A 312 7.90 2.13 7.89
C PHE A 312 8.63 0.88 8.37
N GLY A 313 9.67 1.06 9.20
CA GLY A 313 10.45 -0.04 9.74
C GLY A 313 9.58 -1.01 10.53
N LEU A 314 8.83 -0.50 11.52
CA LEU A 314 7.97 -1.34 12.34
C LEU A 314 6.86 -1.98 11.52
N GLY A 315 6.17 -1.20 10.69
CA GLY A 315 5.02 -1.68 9.93
C GLY A 315 5.40 -2.75 8.90
N LEU A 316 6.51 -2.59 8.17
CA LEU A 316 7.01 -3.62 7.26
C LEU A 316 7.55 -4.84 8.00
N THR A 317 8.28 -4.66 9.11
CA THR A 317 8.73 -5.80 9.94
C THR A 317 7.54 -6.60 10.45
N LEU A 318 6.51 -5.96 10.98
CA LEU A 318 5.29 -6.63 11.47
C LEU A 318 4.53 -7.31 10.33
N ALA A 319 4.38 -6.66 9.17
CA ALA A 319 3.70 -7.24 8.02
C ALA A 319 4.42 -8.50 7.53
N VAL A 320 5.75 -8.45 7.36
CA VAL A 320 6.55 -9.61 6.94
C VAL A 320 6.55 -10.70 7.98
N ALA A 321 6.69 -10.37 9.27
CA ALA A 321 6.67 -11.35 10.35
C ALA A 321 5.31 -12.05 10.46
N ALA A 322 4.20 -11.31 10.38
CA ALA A 322 2.85 -11.86 10.40
C ALA A 322 2.57 -12.74 9.18
N ASP A 323 2.99 -12.30 8.00
CA ASP A 323 2.85 -13.09 6.77
C ASP A 323 3.67 -14.38 6.83
N ALA A 324 4.94 -14.30 7.22
CA ALA A 324 5.83 -15.45 7.31
C ALA A 324 5.39 -16.49 8.35
N THR A 325 4.73 -16.06 9.43
CA THR A 325 4.32 -16.95 10.53
C THR A 325 2.82 -17.25 10.52
N LEU A 326 1.96 -16.27 10.82
CA LEU A 326 0.52 -16.46 10.93
C LEU A 326 -0.09 -16.90 9.60
N VAL A 327 0.27 -16.26 8.49
CA VAL A 327 -0.33 -16.60 7.19
C VAL A 327 0.23 -17.93 6.69
N ARG A 328 1.55 -18.04 6.56
CA ARG A 328 2.15 -19.20 5.87
C ARG A 328 2.24 -20.46 6.69
N MET A 329 2.50 -20.37 8.00
CA MET A 329 2.63 -21.58 8.83
C MET A 329 1.30 -22.07 9.37
N VAL A 330 0.30 -21.18 9.48
CA VAL A 330 -0.98 -21.51 10.11
C VAL A 330 -2.15 -21.38 9.14
N LEU A 331 -2.37 -20.19 8.57
CA LEU A 331 -3.57 -19.90 7.79
C LEU A 331 -3.61 -20.69 6.48
N VAL A 332 -2.53 -20.67 5.69
CA VAL A 332 -2.44 -21.34 4.39
C VAL A 332 -2.62 -22.86 4.54
N PRO A 333 -1.90 -23.56 5.45
CA PRO A 333 -2.11 -25.01 5.66
C PRO A 333 -3.51 -25.33 6.17
N ALA A 334 -4.06 -24.55 7.10
CA ALA A 334 -5.41 -24.78 7.61
C ALA A 334 -6.48 -24.66 6.52
N PHE A 335 -6.40 -23.62 5.67
CA PHE A 335 -7.32 -23.47 4.54
C PHE A 335 -7.11 -24.53 3.46
N MET A 336 -5.85 -24.90 3.18
CA MET A 336 -5.53 -25.98 2.26
C MET A 336 -6.14 -27.32 2.74
N HIS A 337 -6.05 -27.62 4.03
CA HIS A 337 -6.64 -28.82 4.61
C HIS A 337 -8.17 -28.81 4.48
N VAL A 338 -8.85 -27.74 4.95
CA VAL A 338 -10.31 -27.65 4.95
C VAL A 338 -10.92 -27.81 3.55
N MET A 339 -10.30 -27.24 2.51
CA MET A 339 -10.84 -27.33 1.14
C MET A 339 -10.51 -28.64 0.40
N GLY A 340 -9.48 -29.38 0.83
CA GLY A 340 -9.07 -30.64 0.20
C GLY A 340 -9.00 -30.54 -1.33
N ARG A 341 -9.81 -31.36 -2.03
CA ARG A 341 -9.83 -31.41 -3.51
C ARG A 341 -10.28 -30.12 -4.20
N TRP A 342 -11.03 -29.26 -3.53
CA TRP A 342 -11.55 -28.02 -4.12
C TRP A 342 -10.45 -26.98 -4.35
N ASN A 343 -9.31 -27.11 -3.66
CA ASN A 343 -8.15 -26.24 -3.89
C ASN A 343 -7.67 -26.27 -5.34
N TRP A 344 -7.84 -27.39 -6.05
CA TRP A 344 -7.31 -27.59 -7.39
C TRP A 344 -8.37 -27.51 -8.48
N TRP A 345 -9.56 -26.98 -8.14
CA TRP A 345 -10.66 -26.90 -9.08
C TRP A 345 -10.52 -25.68 -10.00
N ALA A 346 -10.70 -25.95 -11.30
CA ALA A 346 -10.90 -24.92 -12.31
C ALA A 346 -12.02 -25.32 -13.28
N PRO A 347 -12.81 -24.34 -13.78
CA PRO A 347 -13.79 -24.57 -14.84
C PRO A 347 -13.13 -25.11 -16.13
N LYS A 348 -13.79 -26.04 -16.82
CA LYS A 348 -13.32 -26.63 -18.09
C LYS A 348 -12.77 -25.63 -19.14
N PRO A 349 -13.41 -24.46 -19.41
CA PRO A 349 -12.87 -23.50 -20.37
C PRO A 349 -11.58 -22.80 -19.90
N LEU A 350 -11.41 -22.64 -18.59
CA LEU A 350 -10.22 -22.05 -17.98
C LEU A 350 -9.04 -23.02 -18.00
N VAL A 351 -9.29 -24.32 -17.82
CA VAL A 351 -8.29 -25.38 -18.00
C VAL A 351 -7.78 -25.42 -19.44
N TRP A 352 -8.66 -25.26 -20.43
CA TRP A 352 -8.28 -25.17 -21.84
C TRP A 352 -7.40 -23.93 -22.14
N LEU A 353 -7.75 -22.78 -21.57
CA LEU A 353 -6.95 -21.56 -21.72
C LEU A 353 -5.55 -21.72 -21.11
N HIS A 354 -5.45 -22.35 -19.93
CA HIS A 354 -4.17 -22.67 -19.31
C HIS A 354 -3.38 -23.69 -20.13
N GLN A 355 -3.99 -24.68 -20.78
CA GLN A 355 -3.25 -25.59 -21.66
C GLN A 355 -2.62 -24.87 -22.86
N ARG A 356 -3.15 -23.70 -23.26
CA ARG A 356 -2.66 -22.91 -24.38
C ARG A 356 -1.64 -21.84 -24.01
N PHE A 357 -1.74 -21.26 -22.80
CA PHE A 357 -0.90 -20.14 -22.35
C PHE A 357 -0.21 -20.35 -20.99
N GLY A 358 -0.42 -21.51 -20.35
CA GLY A 358 0.10 -21.81 -19.02
C GLY A 358 1.61 -22.04 -19.03
N ILE A 359 2.28 -21.49 -18.02
CA ILE A 359 3.73 -21.64 -17.83
C ILE A 359 3.95 -22.98 -17.14
N SER A 360 4.56 -23.93 -17.84
CA SER A 360 4.94 -25.24 -17.29
C SER A 360 6.46 -25.32 -17.26
N GLU A 361 7.06 -25.40 -16.06
CA GLU A 361 8.52 -25.56 -15.90
C GLU A 361 9.02 -26.99 -16.24
N THR A 362 8.15 -27.90 -16.67
CA THR A 362 8.50 -29.31 -16.98
C THR A 362 9.14 -29.53 -18.36
N GLY A 363 9.83 -28.53 -18.92
CA GLY A 363 10.48 -28.64 -20.23
C GLY A 363 11.92 -29.16 -20.23
N ALA A 364 12.62 -29.21 -19.09
CA ALA A 364 14.08 -29.42 -19.09
C ALA A 364 14.56 -30.80 -18.60
N VAL A 365 13.69 -31.65 -18.03
CA VAL A 365 14.11 -32.95 -17.46
C VAL A 365 13.85 -34.12 -18.41
N GLY A 366 12.91 -33.99 -19.36
CA GLY A 366 12.59 -35.06 -20.33
C GLY A 366 13.62 -35.21 -21.45
N ASP A 367 14.15 -34.10 -21.97
CA ASP A 367 15.10 -34.14 -23.11
C ASP A 367 16.50 -34.57 -22.70
N ALA A 368 16.93 -34.29 -21.46
CA ALA A 368 18.25 -34.71 -20.98
C ALA A 368 18.33 -36.23 -20.72
N ASP A 369 17.24 -36.83 -20.22
CA ASP A 369 17.19 -38.27 -19.95
C ASP A 369 16.95 -39.08 -21.23
N ALA A 370 16.17 -38.54 -22.18
CA ALA A 370 16.03 -39.12 -23.52
C ALA A 370 17.36 -39.08 -24.29
N ALA A 371 18.08 -37.95 -24.28
CA ALA A 371 19.38 -37.83 -24.92
C ALA A 371 20.47 -38.70 -24.24
N ALA A 372 20.42 -38.87 -22.92
CA ALA A 372 21.33 -39.74 -22.19
C ALA A 372 21.07 -41.24 -22.49
N THR A 373 19.80 -41.63 -22.61
CA THR A 373 19.40 -43.01 -22.95
C THR A 373 19.76 -43.34 -24.40
N GLU A 374 19.58 -42.40 -25.33
CA GLU A 374 19.93 -42.55 -26.75
C GLU A 374 21.46 -42.54 -26.98
N ALA A 375 22.22 -41.80 -26.15
CA ALA A 375 23.68 -41.82 -26.16
C ALA A 375 24.27 -43.11 -25.56
N ALA A 376 23.59 -43.74 -24.59
CA ALA A 376 23.97 -45.04 -24.04
C ALA A 376 23.73 -46.18 -25.04
N ASP A 377 22.59 -46.20 -25.72
CA ASP A 377 22.27 -47.20 -26.76
C ASP A 377 23.22 -47.13 -27.97
N ARG A 378 23.74 -45.93 -28.28
CA ARG A 378 24.75 -45.75 -29.33
C ARG A 378 26.14 -46.24 -28.97
N ARG A 379 26.49 -46.34 -27.68
CA ARG A 379 27.81 -46.81 -27.21
C ARG A 379 27.91 -48.33 -27.13
N ASP A 380 26.79 -49.03 -26.95
CA ASP A 380 26.75 -50.49 -26.83
C ASP A 380 26.59 -51.25 -28.16
N ARG A 381 26.61 -50.55 -29.31
CA ARG A 381 26.69 -51.21 -30.61
C ARG A 381 28.16 -51.56 -30.94
N PRO A 382 28.54 -52.85 -31.03
CA PRO A 382 29.88 -53.21 -31.47
C PRO A 382 30.08 -52.78 -32.94
N THR A 383 31.02 -51.87 -33.16
CA THR A 383 31.51 -51.50 -34.50
C THR A 383 32.26 -52.68 -35.10
N ILE A 384 31.66 -53.37 -36.07
CA ILE A 384 32.34 -54.37 -36.89
C ILE A 384 33.37 -53.64 -37.78
N PRO A 385 34.68 -53.95 -37.71
CA PRO A 385 35.67 -53.30 -38.55
C PRO A 385 35.52 -53.77 -40.01
N ALA A 386 35.35 -52.83 -40.92
CA ALA A 386 35.41 -53.08 -42.35
C ALA A 386 36.88 -53.19 -42.79
N ALA A 387 37.38 -54.41 -42.97
CA ALA A 387 38.58 -54.67 -43.75
C ALA A 387 38.54 -56.08 -44.36
N LEU A 388 38.92 -56.16 -45.64
CA LEU A 388 39.25 -57.34 -46.47
C LEU A 388 38.12 -57.94 -47.33
N SER A 389 37.97 -57.39 -48.53
CA SER A 389 37.91 -58.21 -49.77
C SER A 389 38.05 -57.31 -51.00
N GLY A 390 39.30 -57.14 -51.46
CA GLY A 390 39.55 -56.80 -52.85
C GLY A 390 39.64 -58.08 -53.68
N ARG A 391 38.86 -58.16 -54.76
CA ARG A 391 39.22 -58.76 -56.07
C ARG A 391 38.03 -58.70 -57.02
N GLY A 392 38.27 -58.15 -58.21
CA GLY A 392 37.33 -58.03 -59.33
C GLY A 392 37.76 -56.87 -60.21
#